data_AF-A0A965Q641-F1
#
_entry.id   AF-A0A965Q641-F1
#
_cell.length_a   1.000
_cell.length_b   1.000
_cell.length_c   1.000
_cell.angle_alpha   90.00
_cell.angle_beta   90.00
_cell.angle_gamma   90.00
#
_symmetry.space_group_name_H-M   'P 1'
#
loop_
_entity.id
_entity.type
_entity.pdbx_description
1 polymer ?
#
loop_
_entity_poly.entity_id
_entity_poly.type
_entity_poly.pdbx_seq_one_letter_code
_entity_poly.pdbx_strand_id
1 'polypeptide(L)'
;YNTCQSLGVFFGGLLGGFLADFGGSFSVFSFCAILMTLWASFALSMKAPPTIKTLMFMIKNKSLLKSPKQLALIELKLQKMKGVRDVMILLEEGKVMLKVNKHETIQEASIIRLLGGKHGVS
;
A
#
# COMPACT_ATOMS: atom_id res chain seq x y z
N TYR A 1 -14.16 1.54 -6.71
CA TYR A 1 -14.11 0.07 -6.66
C TYR A 1 -15.50 -0.54 -6.81
N ASN A 2 -16.43 -0.27 -5.88
CA ASN A 2 -17.79 -0.85 -5.89
C ASN A 2 -18.59 -0.58 -7.18
N THR A 3 -18.63 0.67 -7.67
CA THR A 3 -19.38 1.02 -8.90
C THR A 3 -18.87 0.28 -10.13
N CYS A 4 -17.56 0.20 -10.32
CA CYS A 4 -16.96 -0.53 -11.46
C CYS A 4 -17.22 -2.03 -11.38
N GLN A 5 -17.25 -2.62 -10.18
CA GLN A 5 -17.59 -4.03 -9.97
C GLN A 5 -19.05 -4.31 -10.34
N SER A 6 -19.99 -3.51 -9.84
CA SER A 6 -21.42 -3.65 -10.19
C SER A 6 -21.67 -3.45 -11.69
N LEU A 7 -21.01 -2.46 -12.29
CA LEU A 7 -21.10 -2.19 -13.73
C LEU A 7 -20.58 -3.38 -14.55
N GLY A 8 -19.45 -3.97 -14.14
CA GLY A 8 -18.86 -5.14 -14.80
C GLY A 8 -19.75 -6.38 -14.72
N VAL A 9 -20.36 -6.64 -13.57
CA VAL A 9 -21.31 -7.76 -13.40
C VAL A 9 -22.56 -7.55 -14.27
N PHE A 10 -23.09 -6.32 -14.31
CA PHE A 10 -24.28 -5.99 -15.10
C PHE A 10 -24.02 -6.17 -16.61
N PHE A 11 -22.97 -5.56 -17.15
CA PHE A 11 -22.63 -5.70 -18.57
C PHE A 11 -22.15 -7.12 -18.92
N GLY A 12 -21.43 -7.78 -18.01
CA GLY A 12 -21.04 -9.18 -18.18
C GLY A 12 -22.25 -10.12 -18.28
N GLY A 13 -23.27 -9.89 -17.45
CA GLY A 13 -24.53 -10.64 -17.51
C GLY A 13 -25.34 -10.34 -18.78
N LEU A 14 -25.48 -9.06 -19.16
CA LEU A 14 -26.19 -8.65 -20.38
C LEU A 14 -25.54 -9.20 -21.65
N LEU A 15 -24.23 -9.03 -21.80
CA LEU A 15 -23.48 -9.53 -22.95
C LEU A 15 -23.44 -11.06 -22.94
N GLY A 16 -23.24 -11.68 -21.77
CA GLY A 16 -23.25 -13.14 -21.63
C GLY A 16 -24.60 -13.76 -22.01
N GLY A 17 -25.72 -13.16 -21.59
CA GLY A 17 -27.06 -13.58 -21.98
C GLY A 17 -27.32 -13.41 -23.48
N PHE A 18 -26.97 -12.25 -24.04
CA PHE A 18 -27.10 -12.00 -25.48
C PHE A 18 -26.28 -12.97 -26.34
N LEU A 19 -25.05 -13.29 -25.93
CA LEU A 19 -24.19 -14.25 -26.62
C LEU A 19 -24.71 -15.69 -26.49
N ALA A 20 -25.33 -16.02 -25.35
CA ALA A 20 -25.94 -17.33 -25.13
C ALA A 20 -27.16 -17.56 -26.05
N ASP A 21 -27.97 -16.53 -26.30
CA ASP A 21 -29.13 -16.62 -27.19
C ASP A 21 -28.72 -16.78 -28.67
N PHE A 22 -27.66 -16.10 -29.11
CA PHE A 22 -27.21 -16.15 -30.51
C PHE A 22 -26.36 -17.38 -30.87
N GLY A 23 -25.57 -17.90 -29.92
CA GLY A 23 -24.56 -18.93 -30.20
C GLY A 23 -24.39 -19.98 -29.11
N GLY A 24 -25.35 -20.07 -28.18
CA GLY A 24 -25.34 -21.01 -27.07
C GLY A 24 -24.15 -20.84 -26.13
N SER A 25 -23.90 -21.88 -25.34
CA SER A 25 -22.81 -21.87 -24.35
C SER A 25 -21.42 -21.68 -24.97
N PHE A 26 -21.20 -22.14 -26.20
CA PHE A 26 -19.90 -22.05 -26.88
C PHE A 26 -19.44 -20.61 -27.12
N SER A 27 -20.38 -19.73 -27.50
CA SER A 27 -20.12 -18.29 -27.70
C SER A 27 -19.66 -17.61 -26.41
N VAL A 28 -20.33 -17.93 -25.29
CA VAL A 28 -20.01 -17.38 -23.96
C VAL A 28 -18.63 -17.83 -23.48
N PHE A 29 -18.30 -19.11 -23.62
CA PHE A 29 -16.99 -19.63 -23.24
C PHE A 29 -15.85 -19.04 -24.09
N SER A 30 -16.06 -18.91 -25.40
CA SER A 30 -15.07 -18.32 -26.30
C SER A 30 -14.84 -16.83 -25.97
N PHE A 31 -15.91 -16.07 -25.72
CA PHE A 31 -15.81 -14.68 -25.28
C PHE A 31 -15.05 -14.56 -23.95
N CYS A 32 -15.37 -15.42 -22.97
CA CYS A 32 -14.68 -15.45 -21.68
C CYS A 32 -13.18 -15.78 -21.83
N ALA A 33 -12.83 -16.73 -22.70
CA ALA A 33 -11.43 -17.09 -22.97
C ALA A 33 -10.63 -15.92 -23.59
N ILE A 34 -11.24 -15.19 -24.53
CA ILE A 34 -10.64 -13.98 -25.12
C ILE A 34 -10.45 -12.91 -24.04
N LEU A 35 -11.46 -12.67 -23.22
CA LEU A 35 -11.40 -11.68 -22.15
C LEU A 35 -10.33 -12.01 -21.11
N MET A 36 -10.21 -13.29 -20.72
CA MET A 36 -9.13 -13.75 -19.83
C MET A 36 -7.74 -13.57 -20.46
N THR A 37 -7.59 -13.84 -21.76
CA THR A 37 -6.31 -13.68 -22.47
C THR A 37 -5.89 -12.21 -22.55
N LEU A 38 -6.83 -11.32 -22.84
CA LEU A 38 -6.60 -9.87 -22.82
C LEU A 38 -6.20 -9.41 -21.41
N TRP A 39 -6.95 -9.84 -20.40
CA TRP A 39 -6.65 -9.50 -19.00
C TRP A 39 -5.27 -10.00 -18.57
N ALA A 40 -4.90 -11.23 -18.91
CA ALA A 40 -3.59 -11.80 -18.61
C ALA A 40 -2.47 -11.01 -19.29
N SER A 41 -2.66 -10.61 -20.56
CA SER A 41 -1.70 -9.79 -21.30
C SER A 41 -1.46 -8.43 -20.62
N PHE A 42 -2.53 -7.79 -20.12
CA PHE A 42 -2.42 -6.58 -19.30
C PHE A 42 -1.72 -6.84 -17.97
N ALA A 43 -2.07 -7.92 -17.27
CA ALA A 43 -1.50 -8.28 -15.98
C ALA A 43 0.02 -8.55 -16.08
N LEU A 44 0.47 -9.21 -17.14
CA LEU A 44 1.89 -9.45 -17.42
C LEU A 44 2.68 -8.16 -17.67
N SER A 45 2.02 -7.11 -18.17
CA SER A 45 2.64 -5.79 -18.41
C SER A 45 2.77 -4.95 -17.13
N MET A 46 2.12 -5.35 -16.02
CA MET A 46 2.17 -4.59 -14.77
C MET A 46 3.50 -4.78 -14.05
N LYS A 47 4.17 -3.67 -13.73
CA LYS A 47 5.40 -3.67 -12.92
C LYS A 47 5.04 -3.91 -11.45
N ALA A 48 5.75 -4.82 -10.79
CA ALA A 48 5.53 -5.14 -9.39
C ALA A 48 5.61 -3.86 -8.51
N PRO A 49 4.64 -3.64 -7.61
CA PRO A 49 4.65 -2.49 -6.72
C PRO A 49 5.89 -2.55 -5.80
N PRO A 50 6.50 -1.40 -5.50
CA PRO A 50 7.71 -1.38 -4.71
C PRO A 50 7.41 -1.90 -3.30
N THR A 51 8.26 -2.80 -2.80
CA THR A 51 8.07 -3.40 -1.48
C THR A 51 8.39 -2.38 -0.39
N ILE A 52 7.33 -1.81 0.19
CA ILE A 52 7.40 -0.92 1.34
C ILE A 52 7.24 -1.77 2.60
N LYS A 53 8.14 -1.58 3.58
CA LYS A 53 7.92 -2.02 4.96
C LYS A 53 7.40 -0.83 5.76
N THR A 54 6.39 -1.05 6.59
CA THR A 54 5.91 -0.04 7.53
C THR A 54 6.45 -0.41 8.91
N LEU A 55 7.28 0.45 9.49
CA LEU A 55 7.82 0.27 10.84
C LEU A 55 7.12 1.24 11.79
N MET A 56 6.70 0.76 12.95
CA MET A 56 6.07 1.58 13.99
C MET A 56 6.98 1.67 15.22
N PHE A 57 7.18 2.89 15.71
CA PHE A 57 8.01 3.17 16.87
C PHE A 57 7.24 4.01 17.89
N MET A 58 7.26 3.60 19.16
CA MET A 58 6.67 4.39 20.24
C MET A 58 7.60 5.53 20.66
N ILE A 59 7.06 6.74 20.81
CA ILE A 59 7.78 7.90 21.34
C ILE A 59 7.71 7.82 22.87
N LYS A 60 8.81 7.42 23.53
CA LYS A 60 8.86 7.41 25.00
C LYS A 60 8.90 8.82 25.60
N ASN A 61 9.54 9.75 24.89
CA ASN A 61 9.70 11.11 25.39
C ASN A 61 8.47 11.97 25.06
N LYS A 62 7.48 11.96 25.95
CA LYS A 62 6.25 12.77 25.83
C LYS A 62 6.48 14.29 25.80
N SER A 63 7.68 14.77 26.13
CA SER A 63 8.05 16.18 25.97
C SER A 63 8.13 16.57 24.49
N LEU A 64 8.55 15.64 23.62
CA LEU A 64 8.63 15.84 22.17
C LEU A 64 7.24 16.00 21.53
N LEU A 65 6.20 15.39 22.13
CA LEU A 65 4.80 15.49 21.68
C LEU A 65 4.16 16.84 22.01
N LYS A 66 4.74 17.60 22.94
CA LYS A 66 4.18 18.91 23.38
C LYS A 66 4.69 20.09 22.56
N SER A 67 5.77 19.94 21.79
CA SER A 67 6.39 21.03 21.05
C SER A 67 6.40 20.76 19.54
N PRO A 68 5.59 21.48 18.73
CA PRO A 68 5.51 21.25 17.29
C PRO A 68 6.84 21.52 16.57
N LYS A 69 7.71 22.39 17.12
CA LYS A 69 9.04 22.67 16.57
C LYS A 69 10.00 21.48 16.68
N GLN A 70 9.92 20.71 17.77
CA GLN A 70 10.77 19.53 17.95
C GLN A 70 10.28 18.37 17.08
N LEU A 71 8.97 18.26 16.88
CA LEU A 71 8.36 17.27 16.03
C LEU A 71 8.86 17.39 14.58
N ALA A 72 8.82 18.62 14.03
CA ALA A 72 9.30 18.91 12.68
C ALA A 72 10.80 18.62 12.52
N LEU A 73 11.63 18.90 13.53
CA LEU A 73 13.07 18.58 13.50
C LEU A 73 13.35 17.08 13.48
N ILE A 74 12.53 16.29 14.19
CA ILE A 74 12.67 14.82 14.22
C ILE A 74 12.21 14.23 12.90
N GLU A 75 11.09 14.70 12.36
CA GLU A 75 10.59 14.29 11.05
C GLU A 75 11.63 14.54 9.95
N LEU A 76 12.20 15.75 9.91
CA LEU A 76 13.21 16.13 8.92
C LEU A 76 14.50 15.31 9.06
N LYS A 77 14.92 14.99 10.30
CA LYS A 77 16.05 14.07 10.55
C LYS A 77 15.76 12.64 10.11
N LEU A 78 14.54 12.14 10.33
CA LEU A 78 14.13 10.79 9.95
C LEU A 78 13.96 10.67 8.43
N GLN A 79 13.37 11.67 7.76
CA GLN A 79 13.27 11.73 6.31
C GLN A 79 14.63 11.78 5.62
N LYS A 80 15.63 12.40 6.26
CA LYS A 80 17.00 12.48 5.73
C LYS A 80 17.78 11.15 5.86
N MET A 81 17.24 10.16 6.58
CA MET A 81 17.91 8.85 6.71
C MET A 81 17.70 7.98 5.47
N LYS A 82 18.80 7.39 4.99
CA LYS A 82 18.81 6.50 3.82
C LYS A 82 17.88 5.30 4.06
N GLY A 83 16.94 5.05 3.15
CA GLY A 83 15.93 3.99 3.29
C GLY A 83 14.56 4.44 3.75
N VAL A 84 14.41 5.66 4.28
CA VAL A 84 13.11 6.20 4.72
C VAL A 84 12.42 6.89 3.54
N ARG A 85 11.22 6.42 3.18
CA ARG A 85 10.40 7.05 2.14
C ARG A 85 9.40 8.04 2.69
N ASP A 86 8.83 7.75 3.85
CA ASP A 86 7.77 8.55 4.44
C ASP A 86 7.82 8.45 5.96
N VAL A 87 7.54 9.55 6.65
CA VAL A 87 7.53 9.65 8.11
C VAL A 87 6.21 10.25 8.51
N MET A 88 5.42 9.51 9.28
CA MET A 88 4.12 9.96 9.77
C MET A 88 4.10 9.86 11.28
N ILE A 89 3.76 10.96 11.95
CA ILE A 89 3.73 11.02 13.40
C ILE A 89 2.28 11.00 13.85
N LEU A 90 1.88 9.95 14.56
CA LEU A 90 0.57 9.82 15.19
C LEU A 90 0.67 10.40 16.60
N LEU A 91 0.35 11.70 16.73
CA LEU A 91 0.41 12.39 18.02
C LEU A 91 -0.57 11.78 19.03
N GLU A 92 -1.77 11.37 18.60
CA GLU A 92 -2.79 10.78 19.47
C GLU A 92 -2.32 9.48 20.13
N GLU A 93 -1.59 8.64 19.37
CA GLU A 93 -1.05 7.38 19.88
C GLU A 93 0.36 7.50 20.47
N GLY A 94 1.01 8.66 20.29
CA GLY A 94 2.42 8.84 20.64
C GLY A 94 3.35 7.91 19.85
N LYS A 95 3.03 7.62 18.58
CA LYS A 95 3.79 6.71 17.72
C LYS A 95 4.32 7.42 16.47
N VAL A 96 5.43 6.94 15.94
CA VAL A 96 5.95 7.32 14.62
C VAL A 96 5.88 6.11 13.71
N MET A 97 5.24 6.29 12.56
CA MET A 97 5.18 5.33 11.48
C MET A 97 6.18 5.73 10.40
N LEU A 98 7.09 4.82 10.06
CA LEU A 98 8.10 4.99 9.03
C LEU A 98 7.79 4.04 7.89
N LYS A 99 7.49 4.57 6.70
CA LYS A 99 7.44 3.75 5.48
C LYS A 99 8.84 3.70 4.90
N VAL A 100 9.35 2.50 4.73
CA VAL A 100 10.73 2.30 4.35
C VAL A 100 10.89 1.32 3.19
N ASN A 101 11.98 1.46 2.43
CA ASN A 101 12.31 0.54 1.35
C ASN A 101 12.75 -0.81 1.91
N LYS A 102 12.08 -1.90 1.53
CA LYS A 102 12.45 -3.26 1.96
C LYS A 102 13.84 -3.69 1.48
N HIS A 103 14.36 -3.06 0.43
CA HIS A 103 15.66 -3.39 -0.20
C HIS A 103 16.87 -2.65 0.38
N GLU A 104 16.67 -1.64 1.23
CA GLU A 104 17.77 -0.90 1.85
C GLU A 104 17.92 -1.33 3.31
N THR A 105 19.15 -1.67 3.73
CA THR A 105 19.45 -2.00 5.13
C THR A 105 19.35 -0.75 5.97
N ILE A 106 18.29 -0.67 6.78
CA ILE A 106 18.04 0.47 7.66
C ILE A 106 18.70 0.21 9.00
N GLN A 107 19.39 1.21 9.51
CA GLN A 107 19.93 1.16 10.86
C GLN A 107 18.84 1.50 11.88
N GLU A 108 18.03 0.50 12.21
CA GLU A 108 16.96 0.60 13.21
C GLU A 108 17.49 1.09 14.57
N ALA A 109 18.73 0.75 14.92
CA ALA A 109 19.39 1.21 16.14
C ALA A 109 19.49 2.74 16.23
N SER A 110 19.70 3.43 15.11
CA SER A 110 19.77 4.90 15.05
C SER A 110 18.39 5.54 15.24
N ILE A 111 17.35 4.91 14.70
CA ILE A 111 15.96 5.33 14.86
C ILE A 111 15.52 5.16 16.32
N ILE A 112 15.84 4.01 16.92
CA ILE A 112 15.56 3.70 18.34
C ILE A 112 16.25 4.69 19.27
N ARG A 113 17.50 5.07 18.98
CA ARG A 113 18.23 6.10 19.76
C ARG A 113 17.57 7.48 19.66
N LEU A 114 17.08 7.86 18.49
CA LEU A 114 16.41 9.16 18.28
C LEU A 114 15.02 9.23 18.93
N LEU A 115 14.26 8.13 18.89
CA LEU A 115 12.90 8.08 19.41
C LEU A 115 12.83 7.63 20.89
N GLY A 116 13.92 7.05 21.41
CA GLY A 116 14.01 6.52 22.77
C GLY A 116 13.12 5.30 23.03
N GLY A 117 12.55 4.70 21.99
CA GLY A 117 11.54 3.63 22.06
C GLY A 117 12.07 2.27 21.65
N LYS A 118 11.57 1.20 22.29
CA LYS A 118 11.79 -0.18 21.81
C LYS A 118 10.97 -0.41 20.52
N HIS A 119 11.47 -1.31 19.68
CA HIS A 119 10.82 -1.76 18.45
C HIS A 119 9.37 -2.19 18.78
N GLY A 120 8.39 -1.43 18.32
CA GLY A 120 6.98 -1.80 18.40
C GLY A 120 6.68 -2.60 17.16
N VAL A 121 6.99 -3.89 17.18
CA VAL A 121 6.52 -4.81 16.13
C VAL A 121 5.01 -4.67 16.01
N SER A 122 4.54 -4.43 14.79
CA SER A 122 3.23 -4.94 14.39
C SER A 122 3.41 -6.36 13.87
#